data_AF-A0A663EBE1-F1
#
_entry.id   AF-A0A663EBE1-F1
#
_cell.length_a   1.000
_cell.length_b   1.000
_cell.length_c   1.000
_cell.angle_alpha   90.00
_cell.angle_beta   90.00
_cell.angle_gamma   90.00
#
_symmetry.space_group_name_H-M   'P 1'
#
loop_
_entity.id
_entity.type
_entity.pdbx_description
1 polymer ?
#
loop_
_entity_poly.entity_id
_entity_poly.type
_entity_poly.pdbx_seq_one_letter_code
_entity_poly.pdbx_strand_id
1 'polypeptide(L)' 'MPEGKAAFREVLPKQGQLSVEDAAAMVLCKPKVLPLKSVSLEKLEKLQRAALEAARPPEGAPPTRP' A
#
# COMPACT_ATOMS: atom_id res chain seq x y z
N MET A 1 -23.66 20.44 17.83
CA MET A 1 -23.48 21.20 19.09
C MET A 1 -23.36 20.17 20.21
N PRO A 2 -22.19 19.95 20.82
CA PRO A 2 -22.10 19.10 22.00
C PRO A 2 -22.46 19.95 23.22
N GLU A 3 -23.71 19.81 23.68
CA GLU A 3 -24.20 20.37 24.93
C GLU A 3 -24.02 19.33 26.04
N GLY A 4 -22.84 19.34 26.65
CA GLY A 4 -22.50 18.55 27.82
C GLY A 4 -21.51 19.36 28.66
N LYS A 5 -21.91 19.70 29.87
CA LYS A 5 -21.26 20.68 30.76
C LYS A 5 -19.82 20.27 31.08
N ALA A 6 -18.85 20.72 30.29
CA ALA A 6 -17.44 20.64 30.61
C ALA A 6 -17.13 21.64 31.74
N ALA A 7 -16.78 21.16 32.92
CA ALA A 7 -16.42 22.01 34.07
C ALA A 7 -15.19 22.91 33.79
N PHE A 8 -14.44 22.61 32.74
CA PHE A 8 -13.32 23.39 32.26
C PHE A 8 -13.47 23.66 30.76
N ARG A 9 -13.22 24.90 30.37
CA ARG A 9 -13.14 25.29 28.96
C ARG A 9 -11.74 24.96 28.46
N GLU A 10 -11.63 24.01 27.55
CA GLU A 10 -10.37 23.75 26.87
C GLU A 10 -9.97 24.99 26.06
N VAL A 11 -8.81 25.55 26.38
CA VAL A 11 -8.25 26.69 25.66
C VAL A 11 -6.96 26.24 25.00
N LEU A 12 -6.97 26.18 23.67
CA LEU A 12 -5.78 25.93 22.88
C LEU A 12 -5.06 27.22 22.51
N PRO A 13 -3.74 27.16 22.27
CA PRO A 13 -3.01 28.25 21.64
C PRO A 13 -3.67 28.63 20.31
N LYS A 14 -4.00 29.92 20.14
CA LYS A 14 -4.59 30.42 18.90
C LYS A 14 -3.56 30.65 17.80
N GLN A 15 -2.28 30.67 18.17
CA GLN A 15 -1.15 30.89 17.27
C GLN A 15 -0.45 29.55 17.02
N GLY A 16 -0.22 29.23 15.75
CA GLY A 16 0.47 28.01 15.32
C GLY A 16 1.98 28.17 15.27
N GLN A 17 2.69 27.08 15.00
CA GLN A 17 4.14 27.10 14.80
C GLN A 17 4.47 27.74 13.45
N LEU A 18 5.45 28.64 13.46
CA LEU A 18 5.92 29.35 12.26
C LEU A 18 7.30 28.83 11.87
N SER A 19 7.46 28.48 10.60
CA SER A 19 8.79 28.29 10.00
C SER A 19 9.34 29.66 9.63
N VAL A 20 10.34 30.14 10.37
CA VAL A 20 10.93 31.47 10.17
C VAL A 20 11.96 31.44 9.03
N GLU A 21 12.63 30.30 8.83
CA GLU A 21 13.68 30.10 7.84
C GLU A 21 13.48 28.77 7.12
N ASP A 22 13.95 28.66 5.88
CA ASP A 22 13.95 27.41 5.11
C ASP A 22 15.22 26.61 5.40
N ALA A 23 15.07 25.49 6.11
CA ALA A 23 16.19 24.59 6.44
C ALA A 23 16.25 23.43 5.45
N ALA A 24 17.44 23.15 4.92
CA ALA A 24 17.66 22.01 4.05
C ALA A 24 17.32 20.69 4.77
N ALA A 25 16.29 20.00 4.29
CA ALA A 25 15.84 18.72 4.83
C ALA A 25 15.98 17.61 3.78
N MET A 26 16.20 16.38 4.25
CA MET A 26 16.19 15.21 3.38
C MET A 26 14.76 14.96 2.87
N VAL A 27 14.60 14.86 1.55
CA VAL A 27 13.29 14.60 0.94
C VAL A 27 13.05 13.10 0.86
N LEU A 28 11.96 12.64 1.47
CA LEU A 28 11.49 11.27 1.35
C LEU A 28 10.64 11.10 0.08
N CYS A 29 10.67 9.89 -0.49
CA CYS A 29 9.77 9.52 -1.57
C CYS A 29 8.32 9.67 -1.12
N LYS A 30 7.48 10.29 -1.95
CA LYS A 30 6.04 10.33 -1.73
C LYS A 30 5.46 8.90 -1.83
N PRO A 31 4.41 8.58 -1.07
CA PRO A 31 3.75 7.28 -1.17
C PRO A 31 3.27 7.03 -2.61
N LYS A 32 3.54 5.83 -3.14
CA LYS A 32 3.20 5.46 -4.53
C LYS A 32 1.86 4.74 -4.57
N VAL A 33 0.89 5.33 -5.28
CA VAL A 33 -0.37 4.66 -5.62
C VAL A 33 -0.10 3.68 -6.76
N LEU A 34 -0.36 2.39 -6.53
CA LEU A 34 -0.21 1.37 -7.57
C LEU A 34 -1.35 1.51 -8.60
N PRO A 35 -1.03 1.48 -9.90
CA PRO A 35 -2.06 1.57 -10.94
C PRO A 35 -2.95 0.33 -10.93
N LEU A 36 -4.21 0.54 -11.29
CA LEU A 36 -5.15 -0.57 -11.47
C LEU A 36 -4.78 -1.37 -12.73
N LYS A 37 -4.90 -2.69 -12.64
CA LYS A 37 -4.69 -3.58 -13.78
C LYS A 37 -5.84 -3.45 -14.77
N SER A 38 -5.53 -3.47 -16.06
CA SER A 38 -6.57 -3.54 -17.10
C SER A 38 -7.15 -4.95 -17.18
N VAL A 39 -8.38 -5.07 -17.69
CA VAL A 39 -9.05 -6.36 -17.89
C VAL A 39 -8.21 -7.29 -18.78
N SER A 40 -7.54 -6.74 -19.79
CA SER A 40 -6.66 -7.52 -20.68
C SER A 40 -5.42 -8.03 -19.96
N LEU A 41 -4.77 -7.19 -19.15
CA LEU A 41 -3.60 -7.59 -18.37
C LEU A 41 -3.96 -8.67 -17.35
N GLU A 42 -5.09 -8.53 -16.66
CA GLU A 42 -5.54 -9.54 -15.71
C GLU A 42 -5.77 -10.91 -16.38
N LYS A 43 -6.40 -10.92 -17.57
CA LYS A 43 -6.63 -12.15 -18.33
C LYS A 43 -5.32 -12.80 -18.78
N LEU A 44 -4.37 -12.02 -19.28
CA LEU A 44 -3.06 -12.53 -19.70
C LEU A 44 -2.28 -13.13 -18.52
N GLU A 45 -2.27 -12.46 -17.37
CA GLU A 45 -1.63 -12.97 -16.16
C GLU A 45 -2.28 -14.29 -15.67
N LYS A 46 -3.61 -14.39 -15.75
CA LYS A 46 -4.35 -15.62 -15.42
C LYS A 46 -4.00 -16.78 -16.37
N LEU A 47 -3.95 -16.53 -17.68
CA LEU A 47 -3.57 -17.54 -18.68
C LEU A 47 -2.14 -18.03 -18.46
N GLN A 48 -1.21 -17.09 -18.23
CA GLN A 48 0.18 -17.44 -17.94
C GLN A 48 0.29 -18.28 -16.68
N ARG A 49 -0.44 -17.91 -15.62
CA ARG A 49 -0.46 -18.67 -14.37
C ARG A 49 -1.01 -20.08 -14.58
N ALA A 50 -2.13 -20.22 -15.30
CA ALA A 50 -2.72 -21.53 -15.60
C ALA A 50 -1.79 -22.42 -16.42
N ALA A 51 -1.07 -21.86 -17.41
CA ALA A 51 -0.09 -22.61 -18.19
C ALA A 51 1.07 -23.13 -17.33
N LEU A 52 1.57 -22.30 -16.41
CA LEU A 52 2.63 -22.70 -15.48
C LEU A 52 2.16 -23.77 -14.50
N GLU A 53 0.91 -23.70 -14.03
CA GLU A 53 0.35 -24.73 -13.16
C GLU A 53 0.12 -26.05 -13.90
N ALA A 54 -0.37 -26.01 -15.13
CA ALA A 54 -0.52 -27.20 -15.97
C ALA A 54 0.83 -27.84 -16.32
N ALA A 55 1.91 -27.04 -16.41
CA ALA A 55 3.27 -27.51 -16.62
C ALA A 55 3.93 -28.03 -15.32
N ARG A 56 3.33 -27.84 -14.14
CA ARG A 56 3.89 -28.33 -12.88
C ARG A 56 3.68 -29.86 -12.80
N PRO A 57 4.75 -30.67 -12.64
CA PRO A 57 4.59 -32.11 -12.47
C PRO A 57 3.78 -32.42 -11.21
N PRO A 58 3.00 -33.52 -11.20
CA PRO A 58 2.31 -33.94 -9.99
C PRO A 58 3.32 -34.16 -8.87
N GLU A 59 3.08 -33.53 -7.73
CA GLU A 59 3.85 -33.79 -6.52
C GLU A 59 3.65 -35.26 -6.15
N GLY A 60 4.67 -36.09 -6.41
CA GLY A 60 4.60 -37.54 -6.25
C GLY A 60 5.11 -38.40 -7.41
N ALA A 61 5.66 -37.84 -8.49
CA ALA A 61 6.41 -38.65 -9.46
C ALA A 61 7.78 -39.06 -8.86
N PRO A 62 8.08 -40.36 -8.66
CA PRO A 62 9.40 -40.79 -8.21
C PRO A 62 10.45 -40.37 -9.25
N PRO A 63 11.69 -40.05 -8.84
CA PRO A 63 12.74 -39.74 -9.80
C PRO A 63 12.97 -41.00 -10.65
N THR A 64 12.64 -40.94 -11.93
CA THR A 64 13.10 -41.90 -12.92
C THR A 64 14.61 -41.70 -13.06
N ARG A 65 15.36 -42.45 -12.26
CA ARG A 65 16.81 -42.59 -12.43
C ARG A 65 17.07 -43.56 -13.60
N PRO A 66 18.14 -43.33 -14.39
CA PRO A 66 18.54 -44.19 -15.50
C PRO A 66 19.01 -45.57 -15.03
#